data_AF-A0A7N2M7R4-F1
#
_entry.id   AF-A0A7N2M7R4-F1
#
_cell.length_a   1.000
_cell.length_b   1.000
_cell.length_c   1.000
_cell.angle_alpha   90.00
_cell.angle_beta   90.00
_cell.angle_gamma   90.00
#
_symmetry.space_group_name_H-M   'P 1'
#
loop_
_entity.id
_entity.type
_entity.pdbx_description
1 polymer ?
#
loop_
_entity_poly.entity_id
_entity_poly.type
_entity_poly.pdbx_seq_one_letter_code
_entity_poly.pdbx_strand_id
1 'polypeptide(L)'
;MATLSQDEPGQFSNPVQDHGLSQPRNISHTVSYAQSHVGYDCSPNTYPYATLQPPAPHTFCNSGCIRCFIAISIVSILFVLFTFLLAYFVVHPDFPVFVMDTFFISNFINTSNPKFTADWEANILVNNPSEKLKVHFDGVASYMFYQSEFLATSNTDLSFHVEPKGHSLLHVKMSTNNPDQPEVKQWVVDAMSRDRNEGSLSFNMRMLVSSSFKAATFNFAGKDRILKVYCDNLDVVFEGTGPKSFGILSNGQSKPCSISM
;
A
#
# COMPACT_ATOMS: atom_id res chain seq x y z
N MET A 1 -24.70 62.52 10.37
CA MET A 1 -25.51 61.51 9.66
C MET A 1 -25.01 60.15 10.16
N ALA A 2 -25.56 59.46 11.18
CA ALA A 2 -26.96 59.18 11.55
C ALA A 2 -27.76 58.74 10.31
N THR A 3 -28.19 57.49 10.16
CA THR A 3 -29.12 56.64 10.97
C THR A 3 -28.83 55.13 10.70
N LEU A 4 -28.78 54.16 11.62
CA LEU A 4 -29.74 53.56 12.60
C LEU A 4 -31.00 52.89 11.99
N SER A 5 -31.13 51.55 12.18
CA SER A 5 -32.32 50.73 12.58
C SER A 5 -32.12 49.28 12.09
N GLN A 6 -31.84 48.25 12.91
CA GLN A 6 -32.75 47.45 13.79
C GLN A 6 -34.07 47.05 13.10
N ASP A 7 -34.33 45.74 12.93
CA ASP A 7 -35.24 44.99 13.82
C ASP A 7 -35.20 43.45 13.63
N GLU A 8 -35.64 42.74 14.66
CA GLU A 8 -35.54 41.30 14.98
C GLU A 8 -36.84 40.51 14.58
N PRO A 9 -37.25 39.38 15.19
CA PRO A 9 -37.49 38.09 14.52
C PRO A 9 -38.97 37.66 14.42
N GLY A 10 -39.25 36.59 13.67
CA GLY A 10 -40.59 36.01 13.51
C GLY A 10 -40.61 34.50 13.72
N GLN A 11 -41.18 34.09 14.84
CA GLN A 11 -41.45 32.73 15.30
C GLN A 11 -42.90 32.33 14.93
N PHE A 12 -43.15 31.07 14.57
CA PHE A 12 -44.51 30.50 14.56
C PHE A 12 -44.53 29.11 15.26
N SER A 13 -44.94 29.17 16.54
CA SER A 13 -45.90 28.33 17.29
C SER A 13 -46.63 27.22 16.51
N ASN A 14 -47.04 26.05 17.04
CA ASN A 14 -47.54 25.62 18.36
C ASN A 14 -47.99 24.11 18.24
N PRO A 15 -48.57 23.40 19.25
CA PRO A 15 -48.40 23.42 20.72
C PRO A 15 -48.52 22.04 21.47
N VAL A 16 -48.36 22.07 22.81
CA VAL A 16 -48.97 21.22 23.90
C VAL A 16 -48.33 19.83 24.18
N GLN A 17 -48.13 19.30 25.42
CA GLN A 17 -48.48 19.51 26.85
C GLN A 17 -47.30 18.88 27.67
N ASP A 18 -46.70 19.47 28.70
CA ASP A 18 -47.12 19.85 30.06
C ASP A 18 -46.71 18.84 31.16
N HIS A 19 -46.28 19.44 32.28
CA HIS A 19 -46.14 18.95 33.65
C HIS A 19 -44.89 18.16 34.12
N GLY A 20 -44.11 18.85 34.97
CA GLY A 20 -43.95 18.37 36.36
C GLY A 20 -42.52 18.16 36.88
N LEU A 21 -41.98 19.18 37.55
CA LEU A 21 -40.81 19.09 38.44
C LEU A 21 -41.02 18.06 39.57
N SER A 22 -39.96 17.35 39.99
CA SER A 22 -39.33 17.54 41.32
C SER A 22 -38.29 16.46 41.67
N GLN A 23 -37.34 16.88 42.52
CA GLN A 23 -36.09 16.25 42.98
C GLN A 23 -36.25 14.88 43.69
N PRO A 24 -35.18 14.05 43.75
CA PRO A 24 -35.13 12.94 44.69
C PRO A 24 -34.73 13.42 46.10
N ARG A 25 -35.64 13.20 47.06
CA ARG A 25 -35.42 13.36 48.50
C ARG A 25 -34.82 12.08 49.08
N ASN A 26 -33.67 12.22 49.72
CA ASN A 26 -32.99 11.20 50.52
C ASN A 26 -33.81 10.95 51.80
N ILE A 27 -34.22 9.70 52.08
CA ILE A 27 -34.92 9.34 53.31
C ILE A 27 -34.24 8.12 53.94
N SER A 28 -33.61 8.40 55.08
CA SER A 28 -33.13 7.47 56.09
C SER A 28 -34.30 6.67 56.68
N HIS A 29 -34.18 5.35 56.74
CA HIS A 29 -35.09 4.51 57.54
C HIS A 29 -34.36 4.00 58.78
N THR A 30 -34.72 4.60 59.91
CA THR A 30 -34.47 4.08 61.26
C THR A 30 -35.51 3.02 61.61
N VAL A 31 -35.01 2.00 62.31
CA VAL A 31 -35.72 0.82 62.83
C VAL A 31 -36.70 1.20 63.94
N SER A 32 -37.90 0.61 63.94
CA SER A 32 -38.70 0.33 65.15
C SER A 32 -39.94 -0.52 64.83
N TYR A 33 -40.04 -1.71 65.41
CA TYR A 33 -41.28 -2.29 65.95
C TYR A 33 -40.87 -3.49 66.83
N ALA A 34 -41.00 -3.36 68.16
CA ALA A 34 -42.18 -3.65 68.98
C ALA A 34 -42.36 -5.16 69.23
N GLN A 35 -42.07 -5.54 70.48
CA GLN A 35 -42.28 -6.87 71.06
C GLN A 35 -43.77 -7.20 71.15
N SER A 36 -44.13 -8.43 70.82
CA SER A 36 -45.36 -9.08 71.27
C SER A 36 -45.02 -10.37 72.02
N HIS A 37 -45.62 -10.52 73.19
CA HIS A 37 -45.48 -11.66 74.08
C HIS A 37 -46.74 -12.54 74.02
N VAL A 38 -46.60 -13.77 74.54
CA VAL A 38 -47.64 -14.74 74.95
C VAL A 38 -48.16 -15.63 73.80
N GLY A 39 -48.24 -16.96 73.92
CA GLY A 39 -48.05 -17.85 75.06
C GLY A 39 -47.89 -19.30 74.60
N TYR A 40 -47.30 -20.12 75.45
CA TYR A 40 -47.05 -21.53 75.24
C TYR A 40 -48.29 -22.35 75.59
N ASP A 41 -48.70 -23.24 74.69
CA ASP A 41 -49.50 -24.41 75.03
C ASP A 41 -48.89 -25.62 74.31
N CYS A 42 -48.47 -26.63 75.07
CA CYS A 42 -47.98 -27.91 74.57
C CYS A 42 -48.73 -29.01 75.34
N SER A 43 -49.53 -29.79 74.62
CA SER A 43 -50.00 -31.12 75.05
C SER A 43 -49.45 -32.17 74.07
N PRO A 44 -49.07 -33.37 74.53
CA PRO A 44 -48.12 -34.21 73.83
C PRO A 44 -48.83 -35.22 72.93
N ASN A 45 -48.41 -35.30 71.67
CA ASN A 45 -48.72 -36.45 70.82
C ASN A 45 -47.45 -36.94 70.13
N THR A 46 -46.94 -38.04 70.68
CA THR A 46 -45.89 -38.91 70.18
C THR A 46 -46.32 -39.55 68.87
N TYR A 47 -45.51 -39.56 67.80
CA TYR A 47 -45.35 -40.64 66.81
C TYR A 47 -44.11 -40.38 65.90
N PRO A 48 -43.50 -41.42 65.33
CA PRO A 48 -42.05 -41.54 65.14
C PRO A 48 -41.60 -41.03 63.77
N TYR A 49 -40.45 -40.35 63.69
CA TYR A 49 -39.89 -39.94 62.41
C TYR A 49 -38.49 -40.51 62.16
N ALA A 50 -38.49 -41.45 61.21
CA ALA A 50 -37.55 -41.63 60.11
C ALA A 50 -36.11 -41.11 60.28
N THR A 51 -35.18 -42.03 60.04
CA THR A 51 -33.77 -41.76 59.78
C THR A 51 -33.58 -40.63 58.77
N LEU A 52 -33.03 -39.50 59.23
CA LEU A 52 -32.57 -38.41 58.37
C LEU A 52 -31.40 -38.91 57.52
N GLN A 53 -31.65 -39.17 56.23
CA GLN A 53 -30.58 -39.19 55.24
C GLN A 53 -30.04 -37.75 55.10
N PRO A 54 -28.71 -37.55 55.04
CA PRO A 54 -28.17 -36.22 54.79
C PRO A 54 -28.63 -35.73 53.40
N PRO A 55 -28.97 -34.43 53.25
CA PRO A 55 -29.38 -33.89 51.97
C PRO A 55 -28.25 -34.05 50.96
N ALA A 56 -28.58 -34.60 49.79
CA ALA A 56 -27.66 -34.70 48.68
C ALA A 56 -27.14 -33.28 48.32
N PRO A 57 -25.83 -33.12 48.04
CA PRO A 57 -25.30 -31.82 47.67
C PRO A 57 -25.95 -31.36 46.36
N HIS A 58 -26.73 -30.28 46.44
CA HIS A 58 -27.26 -29.59 45.28
C HIS A 58 -26.11 -29.00 44.48
N THR A 59 -25.66 -29.74 43.47
CA THR A 59 -24.66 -29.28 42.51
C THR A 59 -25.37 -28.32 41.57
N PHE A 60 -25.28 -27.02 41.83
CA PHE A 60 -25.82 -25.99 40.93
C PHE A 60 -25.09 -26.08 39.58
N CYS A 61 -25.75 -26.72 38.62
CA CYS A 61 -25.29 -26.94 37.26
C CYS A 61 -25.51 -25.68 36.40
N ASN A 62 -24.89 -24.56 36.75
CA ASN A 62 -25.03 -23.29 36.00
C ASN A 62 -23.71 -22.70 35.48
N SER A 63 -22.59 -23.43 35.62
CA SER A 63 -21.27 -22.97 35.15
C SER A 63 -20.95 -23.39 33.70
N GLY A 64 -21.64 -24.40 33.16
CA GLY A 64 -21.33 -24.96 31.84
C GLY A 64 -21.68 -24.03 30.68
N CYS A 65 -22.84 -23.36 30.74
CA CYS A 65 -23.35 -22.55 29.64
C CYS A 65 -22.47 -21.31 29.37
N ILE A 66 -22.09 -20.59 30.44
CA ILE A 66 -21.20 -19.41 30.34
C ILE A 66 -19.80 -19.82 29.86
N ARG A 67 -19.27 -20.96 30.34
CA ARG A 67 -17.98 -21.49 29.86
C ARG A 67 -18.02 -21.85 28.38
N CYS A 68 -19.13 -22.41 27.89
CA CYS A 68 -19.31 -22.67 26.46
C CYS A 68 -19.38 -21.38 25.64
N PHE A 69 -20.10 -20.36 26.09
CA PHE A 69 -20.13 -19.06 25.39
C PHE A 69 -18.76 -18.38 25.33
N ILE A 70 -17.99 -18.43 26.43
CA ILE A 70 -16.61 -17.91 26.45
C ILE A 70 -15.72 -18.70 25.50
N ALA A 71 -15.80 -20.04 25.52
CA ALA A 71 -15.01 -20.89 24.63
C ALA A 71 -15.35 -20.64 23.14
N ILE A 72 -16.63 -20.53 22.79
CA ILE A 72 -17.09 -20.23 21.42
C ILE A 72 -16.61 -18.84 21.00
N SER A 73 -16.69 -17.85 21.89
CA SER A 73 -16.19 -16.49 21.63
C SER A 73 -14.69 -16.48 21.36
N ILE A 74 -13.90 -17.18 22.19
CA ILE A 74 -12.44 -17.29 21.99
C ILE A 74 -12.14 -17.99 20.65
N VAL A 75 -12.82 -19.09 20.34
CA VAL A 75 -12.62 -19.83 19.08
C VAL A 75 -13.02 -18.98 17.87
N SER A 76 -14.11 -18.21 17.94
CA SER A 76 -14.51 -17.33 16.84
C SER A 76 -13.50 -16.21 16.62
N ILE A 77 -12.98 -15.61 17.70
CA ILE A 77 -11.91 -14.60 17.63
C ILE A 77 -10.66 -15.21 16.99
N LEU A 78 -10.24 -16.40 17.44
CA LEU A 78 -9.07 -17.08 16.87
C LEU A 78 -9.29 -17.42 15.40
N PHE A 79 -10.50 -17.83 15.00
CA PHE A 79 -10.84 -18.12 13.62
C PHE A 79 -10.81 -16.85 12.74
N VAL A 80 -11.39 -15.75 13.23
CA VAL A 80 -11.32 -14.45 12.54
C VAL A 80 -9.86 -14.00 12.41
N LEU A 81 -9.07 -14.05 13.49
CA LEU A 81 -7.64 -13.70 13.43
C LEU A 81 -6.88 -14.60 12.45
N PHE A 82 -7.13 -15.91 12.48
CA PHE A 82 -6.50 -16.86 11.58
C PHE A 82 -6.85 -16.58 10.11
N THR A 83 -8.12 -16.34 9.79
CA THR A 83 -8.54 -15.98 8.43
C THR A 83 -7.95 -14.64 7.97
N PHE A 84 -7.87 -13.63 8.84
CA PHE A 84 -7.17 -12.38 8.54
C PHE A 84 -5.68 -12.59 8.28
N LEU A 85 -5.01 -13.41 9.10
CA LEU A 85 -3.59 -13.75 8.90
C LEU A 85 -3.38 -14.48 7.58
N LEU A 86 -4.22 -15.48 7.26
CA LEU A 86 -4.17 -16.16 5.97
C LEU A 86 -4.39 -15.17 4.81
N ALA A 87 -5.37 -14.29 4.90
CA ALA A 87 -5.62 -13.27 3.89
C ALA A 87 -4.41 -12.33 3.71
N TYR A 88 -3.75 -11.94 4.80
CA TYR A 88 -2.54 -11.13 4.76
C TYR A 88 -1.37 -11.86 4.07
N PHE A 89 -1.13 -13.14 4.40
CA PHE A 89 -0.06 -13.92 3.80
C PHE A 89 -0.31 -14.29 2.33
N VAL A 90 -1.57 -14.46 1.93
CA VAL A 90 -1.95 -14.80 0.54
C VAL A 90 -1.74 -13.63 -0.42
N VAL A 91 -1.62 -12.40 0.08
CA VAL A 91 -1.34 -11.22 -0.74
C VAL A 91 0.17 -11.10 -0.95
N HIS A 92 0.72 -11.97 -1.79
CA HIS A 92 2.06 -11.79 -2.32
C HIS A 92 2.01 -10.72 -3.43
N PRO A 93 2.78 -9.63 -3.32
CA PRO A 93 2.89 -8.67 -4.41
C PRO A 93 3.71 -9.28 -5.54
N ASP A 94 3.04 -9.62 -6.63
CA ASP A 94 3.70 -9.92 -7.90
C ASP A 94 4.31 -8.62 -8.44
N PHE A 95 5.61 -8.65 -8.73
CA PHE A 95 6.31 -7.46 -9.24
C PHE A 95 5.91 -7.17 -10.69
N PRO A 96 5.81 -5.88 -11.06
CA PRO A 96 5.54 -5.50 -12.44
C PRO A 96 6.68 -5.99 -13.34
N VAL A 97 6.35 -6.43 -14.55
CA VAL A 97 7.32 -6.83 -15.57
C VAL A 97 7.61 -5.63 -16.47
N PHE A 98 8.88 -5.33 -16.66
CA PHE A 98 9.34 -4.25 -17.53
C PHE A 98 9.88 -4.82 -18.83
N VAL A 99 9.43 -4.27 -19.94
CA VAL A 99 9.88 -4.64 -21.28
C VAL A 99 10.28 -3.38 -22.01
N MET A 100 11.53 -3.31 -22.49
CA MET A 100 11.99 -2.28 -23.40
C MET A 100 11.22 -2.42 -24.71
N ASP A 101 10.30 -1.51 -25.00
CA ASP A 101 9.47 -1.54 -26.20
C ASP A 101 10.21 -0.90 -27.37
N THR A 102 10.63 0.36 -27.19
CA THR A 102 11.43 1.09 -28.19
C THR A 102 12.60 1.78 -27.51
N PHE A 103 13.75 1.80 -28.18
CA PHE A 103 14.93 2.52 -27.74
C PHE A 103 15.52 3.28 -28.93
N PHE A 104 15.67 4.59 -28.75
CA PHE A 104 16.08 5.52 -29.77
C PHE A 104 17.25 6.36 -29.27
N ILE A 105 18.25 6.55 -30.13
CA ILE A 105 19.42 7.38 -29.85
C ILE A 105 19.47 8.49 -30.89
N SER A 106 19.63 9.72 -30.45
CA SER A 106 19.84 10.86 -31.34
C SER A 106 20.99 11.74 -30.85
N ASN A 107 21.38 12.72 -31.66
CA ASN A 107 22.44 13.67 -31.36
C ASN A 107 23.76 13.01 -30.94
N PHE A 108 24.03 11.81 -31.46
CA PHE A 108 25.24 11.04 -31.16
C PHE A 108 26.44 11.64 -31.89
N ILE A 109 27.14 12.53 -31.22
CA ILE A 109 28.33 13.23 -31.73
C ILE A 109 29.55 12.65 -31.03
N ASN A 110 30.38 11.92 -31.78
CA ASN A 110 31.56 11.20 -31.30
C ASN A 110 32.89 11.93 -31.56
N THR A 111 32.85 13.24 -31.80
CA THR A 111 34.05 14.04 -32.04
C THR A 111 34.75 14.40 -30.74
N SER A 112 36.07 14.60 -30.78
CA SER A 112 36.85 15.14 -29.66
C SER A 112 36.60 16.63 -29.42
N ASN A 113 36.00 17.34 -30.37
CA ASN A 113 35.57 18.73 -30.24
C ASN A 113 34.45 19.05 -31.26
N PRO A 114 33.20 19.30 -30.85
CA PRO A 114 32.71 19.50 -29.48
C PRO A 114 32.69 18.20 -28.64
N LYS A 115 32.49 18.36 -27.32
CA LYS A 115 32.35 17.28 -26.35
C LYS A 115 31.31 16.25 -26.80
N PHE A 116 31.49 15.00 -26.38
CA PHE A 116 30.56 13.92 -26.68
C PHE A 116 29.12 14.26 -26.26
N THR A 117 28.20 14.20 -27.22
CA THR A 117 26.77 14.34 -26.97
C THR A 117 26.02 13.11 -27.41
N ALA A 118 24.99 12.73 -26.66
CA ALA A 118 24.00 11.75 -27.06
C ALA A 118 22.73 11.93 -26.24
N ASP A 119 21.59 11.70 -26.90
CA ASP A 119 20.27 11.69 -26.30
C ASP A 119 19.67 10.29 -26.46
N TRP A 120 19.23 9.70 -25.35
CA TRP A 120 18.55 8.41 -25.33
C TRP A 120 17.09 8.61 -24.98
N GLU A 121 16.21 8.07 -25.80
CA GLU A 121 14.77 8.01 -25.54
C GLU A 121 14.33 6.54 -25.53
N ALA A 122 13.69 6.13 -24.44
CA ALA A 122 13.23 4.78 -24.24
C ALA A 122 11.73 4.78 -23.91
N ASN A 123 10.99 3.86 -24.52
CA ASN A 123 9.65 3.50 -24.08
C ASN A 123 9.72 2.12 -23.44
N ILE A 124 9.29 2.03 -22.19
CA ILE A 124 9.27 0.81 -21.41
C ILE A 124 7.83 0.44 -21.13
N LEU A 125 7.40 -0.71 -21.63
CA LEU A 125 6.10 -1.29 -21.29
C LEU A 125 6.18 -1.88 -19.88
N VAL A 126 5.30 -1.41 -19.01
CA VAL A 126 5.17 -1.86 -17.63
C VAL A 126 3.89 -2.67 -17.51
N ASN A 127 4.03 -3.97 -17.28
CA ASN A 127 2.91 -4.90 -17.13
C ASN A 127 2.73 -5.27 -15.66
N ASN A 128 1.52 -5.15 -15.12
CA ASN A 128 1.20 -5.60 -13.77
C ASN A 128 0.60 -7.01 -13.81
N PRO A 129 1.35 -8.07 -13.47
CA PRO A 129 0.81 -9.43 -13.48
C PRO A 129 -0.15 -9.71 -12.32
N SER A 130 -0.20 -8.86 -11.30
CA SER A 130 -1.03 -9.08 -10.11
C SER A 130 -2.52 -9.04 -10.44
N GLU A 131 -3.29 -9.91 -9.79
CA GLU A 131 -4.76 -9.92 -9.86
C GLU A 131 -5.44 -9.02 -8.84
N LYS A 132 -4.72 -8.65 -7.79
CA LYS A 132 -5.31 -8.07 -6.57
C LYS A 132 -4.75 -6.70 -6.23
N LEU A 133 -3.51 -6.44 -6.64
CA LEU A 133 -2.78 -5.24 -6.27
C LEU A 133 -2.59 -4.35 -7.49
N LYS A 134 -2.87 -3.06 -7.33
CA LYS A 134 -2.40 -2.03 -8.25
C LYS A 134 -1.04 -1.52 -7.79
N VAL A 135 -0.20 -1.16 -8.76
CA VAL A 135 1.13 -0.61 -8.51
C VAL A 135 1.11 0.89 -8.80
N HIS A 136 1.53 1.71 -7.85
CA HIS A 136 1.76 3.14 -8.08
C HIS A 136 3.25 3.36 -8.29
N PHE A 137 3.58 4.27 -9.17
CA PHE A 137 4.94 4.69 -9.48
C PHE A 137 5.09 6.16 -9.16
N ASP A 138 5.99 6.46 -8.22
CA ASP A 138 6.18 7.81 -7.67
C ASP A 138 7.40 8.51 -8.28
N GLY A 139 8.36 7.74 -8.81
CA GLY A 139 9.54 8.30 -9.46
C GLY A 139 10.43 7.22 -10.06
N VAL A 140 11.26 7.65 -11.00
CA VAL A 140 12.28 6.83 -11.63
C VAL A 140 13.60 7.58 -11.73
N ALA A 141 14.67 6.95 -11.25
CA ALA A 141 16.04 7.37 -11.55
C ALA A 141 16.62 6.42 -12.59
N SER A 142 17.00 6.94 -13.75
CA SER A 142 17.52 6.18 -14.88
C SER A 142 19.00 6.46 -15.07
N TYR A 143 19.73 5.44 -15.49
CA TYR A 143 21.18 5.46 -15.68
C TYR A 143 21.53 4.72 -16.96
N MET A 144 22.33 5.36 -17.80
CA MET A 144 22.82 4.81 -19.05
C MET A 144 24.29 4.46 -18.94
N PHE A 145 24.66 3.29 -19.44
CA PHE A 145 26.04 2.80 -19.44
C PHE A 145 26.44 2.25 -20.81
N TYR A 146 27.71 2.42 -21.15
CA TYR A 146 28.38 1.62 -22.17
C TYR A 146 29.31 0.66 -21.45
N GLN A 147 29.06 -0.64 -21.61
CA GLN A 147 29.67 -1.67 -20.77
C GLN A 147 29.46 -1.36 -19.28
N SER A 148 30.52 -1.02 -18.54
CA SER A 148 30.48 -0.61 -17.12
C SER A 148 30.73 0.89 -16.91
N GLU A 149 30.94 1.66 -17.98
CA GLU A 149 31.20 3.09 -17.90
C GLU A 149 29.90 3.88 -17.93
N PHE A 150 29.73 4.78 -16.96
CA PHE A 150 28.56 5.63 -16.84
C PHE A 150 28.56 6.71 -17.93
N LEU A 151 27.40 6.93 -18.55
CA LEU A 151 27.22 7.90 -19.64
C LEU A 151 26.28 9.04 -19.30
N ALA A 152 25.12 8.72 -18.73
CA ALA A 152 24.10 9.72 -18.43
C ALA A 152 23.14 9.25 -17.35
N THR A 153 22.51 10.22 -16.69
CA THR A 153 21.45 9.97 -15.70
C THR A 153 20.28 10.93 -15.89
N SER A 154 19.08 10.47 -15.54
CA SER A 154 17.92 11.32 -15.41
C SER A 154 17.08 10.90 -14.21
N ASN A 155 16.48 11.87 -13.55
CA ASN A 155 15.50 11.65 -12.50
C ASN A 155 14.17 12.22 -12.97
N THR A 156 13.10 11.45 -12.86
CA THR A 156 11.77 11.85 -13.28
C THR A 156 10.78 11.46 -12.21
N ASP A 157 10.10 12.46 -11.66
CA ASP A 157 8.96 12.22 -10.78
C ASP A 157 7.81 11.65 -11.60
N LEU A 158 7.19 10.61 -11.08
CA LEU A 158 6.08 9.90 -11.72
C LEU A 158 4.84 10.04 -10.83
N SER A 159 3.66 10.04 -11.45
CA SER A 159 2.41 9.98 -10.72
C SER A 159 1.37 9.22 -11.52
N PHE A 160 1.65 7.94 -11.75
CA PHE A 160 0.70 7.04 -12.41
C PHE A 160 0.62 5.71 -11.68
N HIS A 161 -0.43 4.96 -12.00
CA HIS A 161 -0.65 3.63 -11.46
C HIS A 161 -1.01 2.67 -12.58
N VAL A 162 -0.72 1.39 -12.34
CA VAL A 162 -1.09 0.29 -13.22
C VAL A 162 -2.06 -0.60 -12.44
N GLU A 163 -3.28 -0.68 -12.94
CA GLU A 163 -4.34 -1.53 -12.38
C GLU A 163 -3.95 -3.02 -12.42
N PRO A 164 -4.60 -3.88 -11.63
CA PRO A 164 -4.38 -5.33 -11.70
C PRO A 164 -4.60 -5.85 -13.12
N LYS A 165 -3.68 -6.70 -13.60
CA LYS A 165 -3.63 -7.19 -15.00
C LYS A 165 -3.56 -6.09 -16.07
N GLY A 166 -3.29 -4.85 -15.67
CA GLY A 166 -3.13 -3.71 -16.56
C GLY A 166 -1.71 -3.58 -17.10
N HIS A 167 -1.55 -2.62 -18.00
CA HIS A 167 -0.27 -2.21 -18.53
C HIS A 167 -0.22 -0.69 -18.68
N SER A 168 0.99 -0.13 -18.71
CA SER A 168 1.23 1.29 -18.98
C SER A 168 2.56 1.46 -19.70
N LEU A 169 2.74 2.59 -20.39
CA LEU A 169 3.97 2.94 -21.08
C LEU A 169 4.73 4.01 -20.27
N LEU A 170 5.94 3.67 -19.85
CA LEU A 170 6.87 4.59 -19.22
C LEU A 170 7.82 5.16 -20.26
N HIS A 171 7.78 6.46 -20.46
CA HIS A 171 8.69 7.16 -21.35
C HIS A 171 9.85 7.76 -20.56
N VAL A 172 11.08 7.46 -20.96
CA VAL A 172 12.31 7.90 -20.29
C VAL A 172 13.21 8.61 -21.28
N LYS A 173 13.70 9.78 -20.89
CA LYS A 173 14.73 10.53 -21.63
C LYS A 173 15.97 10.72 -20.79
N MET A 174 17.14 10.56 -21.39
CA MET A 174 18.45 10.83 -20.80
C MET A 174 19.32 11.55 -21.82
N SER A 175 20.18 12.45 -21.36
CA SER A 175 21.11 13.17 -22.23
C SER A 175 22.44 13.36 -21.51
N THR A 176 23.53 13.43 -22.27
CA THR A 176 24.85 13.77 -21.71
C THR A 176 25.02 15.24 -21.37
N ASN A 177 24.07 16.10 -21.75
CA ASN A 177 24.14 17.55 -21.57
C ASN A 177 23.76 18.03 -20.15
N ASN A 178 23.47 17.11 -19.22
CA ASN A 178 23.12 17.46 -17.87
C ASN A 178 24.35 18.08 -17.14
N PRO A 179 24.26 19.28 -16.58
CA PRO A 179 25.41 19.95 -15.95
C PRO A 179 25.90 19.23 -14.67
N ASP A 180 25.04 18.43 -14.04
CA ASP A 180 25.33 17.78 -12.76
C ASP A 180 25.99 16.40 -12.91
N GLN A 181 26.20 15.92 -14.15
CA GLN A 181 26.82 14.62 -14.40
C GLN A 181 28.29 14.72 -14.84
N PRO A 182 29.12 13.73 -14.50
CA PRO A 182 30.51 13.71 -14.92
C PRO A 182 30.62 13.61 -16.45
N GLU A 183 31.65 14.25 -16.99
CA GLU A 183 31.98 14.16 -18.40
C GLU A 183 32.44 12.74 -18.77
N VAL A 184 31.96 12.25 -19.91
CA VAL A 184 32.37 10.95 -20.46
C VAL A 184 33.83 11.04 -20.91
N LYS A 185 34.67 10.14 -20.40
CA LYS A 185 36.11 10.15 -20.71
C LYS A 185 36.33 9.85 -22.21
N GLN A 186 37.32 10.51 -22.81
CA GLN A 186 37.59 10.38 -24.25
C GLN A 186 37.82 8.94 -24.71
N TRP A 187 38.52 8.11 -23.94
CA TRP A 187 38.76 6.71 -24.31
C TRP A 187 37.46 5.89 -24.42
N VAL A 188 36.41 6.25 -23.67
CA VAL A 188 35.08 5.63 -23.77
C VAL A 188 34.41 6.05 -25.06
N VAL A 189 34.52 7.32 -25.43
CA VAL A 189 34.01 7.86 -26.71
C VAL A 189 34.69 7.18 -27.89
N ASP A 190 36.01 7.03 -27.84
CA ASP A 190 36.79 6.37 -28.88
C ASP A 190 36.44 4.88 -29.00
N ALA A 191 36.19 4.20 -27.88
CA ALA A 191 35.73 2.80 -27.85
C ALA A 191 34.33 2.66 -28.45
N MET A 192 33.36 3.49 -28.03
CA MET A 192 32.03 3.51 -28.62
C MET A 192 32.04 3.80 -30.12
N SER A 193 32.93 4.69 -30.58
CA SER A 193 33.10 5.01 -31.99
C SER A 193 33.60 3.81 -32.79
N ARG A 194 34.55 3.04 -32.22
CA ARG A 194 35.05 1.79 -32.81
C ARG A 194 33.95 0.74 -32.91
N ASP A 195 33.28 0.44 -31.80
CA ASP A 195 32.21 -0.56 -31.74
C ASP A 195 31.04 -0.20 -32.66
N ARG A 196 30.73 1.09 -32.78
CA ARG A 196 29.74 1.59 -33.75
C ARG A 196 30.14 1.25 -35.19
N ASN A 197 31.40 1.48 -35.56
CA ASN A 197 31.90 1.21 -36.91
C ASN A 197 31.98 -0.30 -37.21
N GLU A 198 32.16 -1.12 -36.18
CA GLU A 198 32.15 -2.59 -36.25
C GLU A 198 30.73 -3.18 -36.20
N GLY A 199 29.72 -2.38 -35.87
CA GLY A 199 28.33 -2.81 -35.74
C GLY A 199 28.04 -3.58 -34.44
N SER A 200 28.88 -3.43 -33.42
CA SER A 200 28.82 -4.14 -32.14
C SER A 200 28.43 -3.24 -30.95
N LEU A 201 27.95 -2.01 -31.20
CA LEU A 201 27.65 -1.07 -30.12
C LEU A 201 26.41 -1.51 -29.33
N SER A 202 26.59 -1.66 -28.02
CA SER A 202 25.54 -2.07 -27.09
C SER A 202 25.55 -1.20 -25.84
N PHE A 203 24.36 -0.93 -25.31
CA PHE A 203 24.17 -0.11 -24.11
C PHE A 203 23.49 -0.90 -23.00
N ASN A 204 23.68 -0.46 -21.76
CA ASN A 204 23.00 -0.99 -20.58
C ASN A 204 22.21 0.14 -19.92
N MET A 205 20.90 -0.01 -19.86
CA MET A 205 20.02 0.93 -19.17
C MET A 205 19.57 0.35 -17.84
N ARG A 206 19.75 1.09 -16.76
CA ARG A 206 19.38 0.67 -15.41
C ARG A 206 18.46 1.70 -14.79
N MET A 207 17.43 1.27 -14.08
CA MET A 207 16.47 2.15 -13.43
C MET A 207 16.28 1.76 -11.97
N LEU A 208 16.14 2.78 -11.12
CA LEU A 208 15.61 2.66 -9.76
C LEU A 208 14.21 3.23 -9.77
N VAL A 209 13.22 2.36 -9.64
CA VAL A 209 11.81 2.72 -9.76
C VAL A 209 11.18 2.69 -8.37
N SER A 210 10.76 3.85 -7.87
CA SER A 210 10.01 3.95 -6.62
C SER A 210 8.57 3.52 -6.85
N SER A 211 8.11 2.51 -6.11
CA SER A 211 6.81 1.89 -6.31
C SER A 211 6.11 1.54 -5.00
N SER A 212 4.79 1.63 -4.99
CA SER A 212 3.95 1.18 -3.87
C SER A 212 2.81 0.29 -4.35
N PHE A 213 2.59 -0.82 -3.63
CA PHE A 213 1.59 -1.83 -3.97
C PHE A 213 0.35 -1.62 -3.11
N LYS A 214 -0.81 -1.32 -3.71
CA LYS A 214 -2.05 -1.08 -2.97
C LYS A 214 -3.12 -2.09 -3.38
N ALA A 215 -3.82 -2.64 -2.41
CA ALA A 215 -4.94 -3.55 -2.71
C ALA A 215 -6.12 -2.76 -3.28
N ALA A 216 -6.78 -3.34 -4.28
CA ALA A 216 -7.95 -2.71 -4.90
C ALA A 216 -9.21 -2.80 -4.00
N THR A 217 -9.32 -3.86 -3.18
CA THR A 217 -10.58 -4.23 -2.50
C THR A 217 -10.59 -4.04 -0.98
N PHE A 218 -9.45 -3.79 -0.35
CA PHE A 218 -9.35 -3.54 1.10
C PHE A 218 -8.26 -2.49 1.38
N ASN A 219 -8.34 -1.80 2.53
CA ASN A 219 -7.43 -0.71 2.93
C ASN A 219 -6.01 -1.17 3.27
N PHE A 220 -5.41 -2.00 2.42
CA PHE A 220 -4.02 -2.41 2.51
C PHE A 220 -3.19 -1.58 1.54
N ALA A 221 -2.32 -0.75 2.10
CA ALA A 221 -1.23 -0.12 1.39
C ALA A 221 0.06 -0.84 1.78
N GLY A 222 0.70 -1.49 0.81
CA GLY A 222 2.05 -1.99 0.93
C GLY A 222 3.02 -0.83 1.15
N LYS A 223 4.16 -1.14 1.77
CA LYS A 223 5.26 -0.18 1.93
C LYS A 223 5.87 0.16 0.58
N ASP A 224 6.44 1.35 0.48
CA ASP A 224 7.22 1.76 -0.67
C ASP A 224 8.42 0.81 -0.87
N ARG A 225 8.71 0.54 -2.14
CA ARG A 225 9.75 -0.36 -2.61
C ARG A 225 10.46 0.28 -3.78
N ILE A 226 11.78 0.20 -3.78
CA ILE A 226 12.60 0.57 -4.93
C ILE A 226 12.88 -0.71 -5.71
N LEU A 227 12.40 -0.76 -6.95
CA LEU A 227 12.70 -1.85 -7.88
C LEU A 227 13.93 -1.47 -8.69
N LYS A 228 14.95 -2.34 -8.71
CA LYS A 228 16.12 -2.17 -9.58
C LYS A 228 15.83 -2.90 -10.88
N VAL A 229 15.66 -2.16 -11.97
CA VAL A 229 15.36 -2.72 -13.30
C VAL A 229 16.62 -2.63 -14.16
N TYR A 230 16.98 -3.73 -14.81
CA TYR A 230 18.16 -3.85 -15.66
C TYR A 230 17.76 -4.26 -17.07
N CYS A 231 17.93 -3.33 -18.00
CA CYS A 231 17.78 -3.55 -19.43
C CYS A 231 19.18 -3.55 -20.05
N ASP A 232 19.90 -4.67 -19.87
CA ASP A 232 21.28 -4.83 -20.34
C ASP A 232 21.34 -5.39 -21.77
N ASN A 233 22.47 -5.22 -22.46
CA ASN A 233 22.77 -5.67 -23.82
C ASN A 233 21.79 -5.12 -24.87
N LEU A 234 21.52 -3.81 -24.84
CA LEU A 234 20.71 -3.11 -25.83
C LEU A 234 21.56 -2.88 -27.09
N ASP A 235 21.59 -3.87 -27.96
CA ASP A 235 22.34 -3.81 -29.21
C ASP A 235 21.66 -2.84 -30.17
N VAL A 236 22.42 -1.86 -30.67
CA VAL A 236 21.90 -0.78 -31.49
C VAL A 236 22.53 -0.74 -32.87
N VAL A 237 21.70 -0.40 -33.85
CA VAL A 237 22.11 -0.12 -35.22
C VAL A 237 21.84 1.35 -35.49
N PHE A 238 22.83 2.03 -36.08
CA PHE A 238 22.68 3.42 -36.49
C PHE A 238 22.26 3.50 -37.94
N GLU A 239 21.19 4.24 -38.18
CA GLU A 239 20.70 4.59 -39.50
C GLU A 239 20.97 6.06 -39.81
N GLY A 240 21.10 6.37 -41.10
CA GLY A 240 21.41 7.73 -41.58
C GLY A 240 22.90 8.09 -41.53
N THR A 241 23.23 9.25 -42.09
CA THR A 241 24.62 9.72 -42.24
C THR A 241 24.86 11.02 -41.48
N GLY A 242 26.01 11.12 -40.82
CA GLY A 242 26.46 12.35 -40.18
C GLY A 242 25.62 12.75 -38.95
N PRO A 243 25.41 14.06 -38.70
CA PRO A 243 24.74 14.56 -37.49
C PRO A 243 23.26 14.17 -37.37
N LYS A 244 22.64 13.74 -38.47
CA LYS A 244 21.24 13.27 -38.50
C LYS A 244 21.12 11.76 -38.30
N SER A 245 22.23 11.08 -37.99
CA SER A 245 22.18 9.66 -37.69
C SER A 245 21.44 9.42 -36.37
N PHE A 246 20.68 8.32 -36.35
CA PHE A 246 19.93 7.90 -35.17
C PHE A 246 20.16 6.41 -34.92
N GLY A 247 20.16 6.00 -33.66
CA GLY A 247 20.30 4.60 -33.25
C GLY A 247 18.96 3.99 -32.90
N ILE A 248 18.74 2.74 -33.27
CA ILE A 248 17.57 1.93 -32.91
C ILE A 248 18.01 0.54 -32.47
N LEU A 249 17.14 -0.23 -31.80
CA LEU A 249 17.43 -1.63 -31.45
C LEU A 249 17.63 -2.49 -32.70
N SER A 250 18.70 -3.29 -32.72
CA SER A 250 19.16 -4.09 -33.87
C SER A 250 18.12 -5.03 -34.48
N ASN A 251 17.07 -5.41 -33.74
CA ASN A 251 16.05 -6.35 -34.21
C ASN A 251 14.64 -5.76 -34.25
N GLY A 252 14.46 -4.48 -33.88
CA GLY A 252 13.13 -3.86 -33.71
C GLY A 252 12.19 -4.60 -32.75
N GLN A 253 12.72 -5.60 -32.02
CA GLN A 253 11.97 -6.43 -31.09
C GLN A 253 12.12 -5.86 -29.69
N SER A 254 11.00 -5.88 -28.97
CA SER A 254 10.97 -5.52 -27.57
C SER A 254 11.78 -6.51 -26.74
N LYS A 255 12.48 -6.00 -25.71
CA LYS A 255 13.40 -6.80 -24.89
C LYS A 255 12.96 -6.82 -23.44
N PRO A 256 12.76 -8.00 -22.81
CA PRO A 256 12.44 -8.06 -21.39
C PRO A 256 13.62 -7.57 -20.54
N CYS A 257 13.32 -6.80 -19.50
CA CYS A 257 14.30 -6.35 -18.52
C CYS A 257 14.23 -7.21 -17.27
N SER A 258 15.37 -7.42 -16.62
CA SER A 258 15.43 -8.16 -15.35
C SER A 258 15.22 -7.22 -14.17
N ILE A 259 14.78 -7.77 -13.04
CA ILE A 259 14.45 -7.01 -11.84
C ILE A 259 15.19 -7.62 -10.67
N SER A 260 15.80 -6.77 -9.84
CA SER A 260 16.33 -7.13 -8.52
C SER A 260 15.73 -6.23 -7.45
N MET A 261 15.56 -6.78 -6.26
CA MET A 261 15.26 -6.03 -5.05
C MET A 261 16.56 -5.67 -4.33
#